data_AF-A0A920GVS0-F1
#
_entry.id   AF-A0A920GVS0-F1
#
_cell.length_a   1.000
_cell.length_b   1.000
_cell.length_c   1.000
_cell.angle_alpha   90.00
_cell.angle_beta   90.00
_cell.angle_gamma   90.00
#
_symmetry.space_group_name_H-M   'P 1'
#
loop_
_entity.id
_entity.type
_entity.pdbx_description
1 polymer ?
#
loop_
_entity_poly.entity_id
_entity_poly.type
_entity_poly.pdbx_seq_one_letter_code
_entity_poly.pdbx_strand_id
1 'polypeptide(L)' 'MFGHSDAHHDDESITRFIELPEIPELIAPLIYSIPLQLLAYHVAILKGTDIDQPRNLAKSVTVE' A
#
# COMPACT_ATOMS: atom_id res chain seq x y z
N MET A 1 6.13 8.75 1.90
CA MET A 1 5.53 8.30 3.17
C MET A 1 4.04 8.53 3.14
N PHE A 2 3.24 7.63 3.74
CA PHE A 2 1.80 7.83 3.96
C PHE A 2 1.56 8.14 5.44
N GLY A 3 0.71 9.10 5.77
CA GLY A 3 0.40 9.45 7.16
C GLY A 3 -0.56 10.64 7.29
N HIS A 4 -0.95 10.97 8.52
CA HIS A 4 -1.79 12.13 8.84
C HIS A 4 -0.95 13.32 9.38
N SER A 5 -1.51 14.52 9.23
CA SER A 5 -0.83 15.83 9.24
C SER A 5 -0.05 16.23 10.51
N ASP A 6 -0.30 15.64 11.67
CA ASP A 6 0.33 16.09 12.94
C ASP A 6 1.83 15.78 13.05
N ALA A 7 2.36 14.93 12.17
CA ALA A 7 3.80 14.75 12.06
C ALA A 7 4.39 15.86 11.18
N HIS A 8 4.70 17.01 11.79
CA HIS A 8 5.58 18.04 11.22
C HIS A 8 6.85 17.37 10.67
N HIS A 9 6.89 17.16 9.36
CA HIS A 9 8.00 16.53 8.64
C HIS A 9 8.90 17.60 8.04
N ASP A 10 9.69 18.23 8.90
CA ASP A 10 10.92 18.92 8.49
C ASP A 10 12.10 17.92 8.42
N ASP A 11 11.82 16.68 8.01
CA ASP A 11 12.84 15.67 7.75
C ASP A 11 13.23 15.73 6.27
N GLU A 12 14.42 16.27 6.01
CA GLU A 12 15.00 16.42 4.68
C GLU A 12 15.13 15.08 3.93
N SER A 13 15.06 13.94 4.62
CA SER A 13 15.09 12.62 4.00
C SER A 13 13.79 12.23 3.27
N ILE A 14 12.66 12.89 3.54
CA ILE A 14 11.38 12.55 2.92
C ILE A 14 11.14 13.36 1.65
N THR A 15 11.37 12.74 0.49
CA THR A 15 11.14 13.38 -0.82
C THR A 15 9.65 13.60 -1.14
N ARG A 16 8.75 12.76 -0.63
CA ARG A 16 7.31 12.87 -0.91
C ARG A 16 6.45 12.30 0.23
N PHE A 17 5.49 13.10 0.67
CA PHE A 17 4.45 12.73 1.62
C PHE A 17 3.09 12.64 0.93
N ILE A 18 2.28 11.65 1.30
CA ILE A 18 0.90 11.47 0.85
C ILE A 18 0.03 11.51 2.09
N GLU A 19 -0.78 12.57 2.17
CA GLU A 19 -1.66 12.81 3.31
C GLU A 19 -2.84 11.83 3.31
N LEU A 20 -3.09 11.25 4.47
CA LEU A 20 -4.22 10.39 4.78
C LEU A 20 -5.11 11.08 5.82
N PRO A 21 -6.42 10.77 5.85
CA PRO A 21 -7.30 11.29 6.88
C PRO A 21 -6.86 10.82 8.28
N GLU A 22 -7.29 11.54 9.31
CA GLU A 22 -7.17 11.06 10.69
C GLU A 22 -7.96 9.76 10.86
N ILE A 23 -7.30 8.76 11.45
CA ILE A 23 -7.83 7.41 11.61
C ILE A 23 -7.54 6.95 13.05
N PRO A 24 -8.49 6.30 13.75
CA PRO A 24 -8.23 5.71 15.05
C PRO A 24 -7.06 4.73 15.00
N GLU A 25 -6.13 4.85 15.95
CA GLU A 25 -4.88 4.07 15.98
C GLU A 25 -5.12 2.55 15.87
N LEU A 26 -6.18 2.05 16.50
CA LEU A 26 -6.58 0.64 16.47
C LEU A 26 -6.80 0.11 15.05
N ILE A 27 -7.36 0.92 14.14
CA ILE A 27 -7.70 0.51 12.77
C ILE A 27 -6.73 1.10 11.73
N ALA A 28 -5.83 2.01 12.13
CA ALA A 28 -4.86 2.63 11.24
C ALA A 28 -4.04 1.63 10.41
N PRO A 29 -3.54 0.48 10.96
CA PRO A 29 -2.82 -0.50 10.17
C PRO A 29 -3.64 -1.08 9.02
N LEU A 30 -4.95 -1.30 9.23
CA LEU A 30 -5.85 -1.79 8.20
C LEU A 30 -6.03 -0.75 7.09
N ILE A 31 -6.30 0.50 7.46
CA ILE A 31 -6.53 1.58 6.49
C ILE A 31 -5.27 1.89 5.69
N TYR A 32 -4.10 1.86 6.32
CA TYR A 32 -2.81 2.11 5.66
C TYR A 32 -2.44 1.02 4.65
N SER A 33 -3.03 -0.18 4.74
CA SER A 33 -2.84 -1.23 3.73
C SER A 33 -3.52 -0.91 2.40
N ILE A 34 -4.62 -0.16 2.39
CA ILE A 34 -5.42 0.18 1.21
C ILE A 34 -4.61 0.93 0.14
N PRO A 35 -3.93 2.06 0.45
CA PRO A 35 -3.15 2.76 -0.56
C PRO A 35 -1.99 1.91 -1.10
N LEU A 36 -1.42 1.01 -0.30
CA LEU A 36 -0.38 0.08 -0.76
C LEU A 36 -0.94 -0.98 -1.73
N GLN A 37 -2.12 -1.51 -1.45
CA GLN A 37 -2.84 -2.42 -2.35
C GLN A 37 -3.19 -1.73 -3.68
N LEU A 38 -3.71 -0.49 -3.61
CA LEU A 38 -4.02 0.30 -4.80
C LEU A 38 -2.76 0.65 -5.61
N LEU A 39 -1.65 0.98 -4.95
CA LEU A 39 -0.37 1.20 -5.61
C LEU A 39 0.09 -0.04 -6.37
N ALA A 40 0.06 -1.22 -5.73
CA ALA A 40 0.41 -2.47 -6.38
C ALA A 40 -0.47 -2.76 -7.60
N TYR A 41 -1.79 -2.57 -7.46
CA TYR A 41 -2.75 -2.73 -8.55
C TYR A 41 -2.46 -1.81 -9.73
N HIS A 42 -2.27 -0.51 -9.50
CA HIS A 42 -2.02 0.46 -10.57
C HIS A 42 -0.66 0.21 -11.26
N VAL A 43 0.37 -0.16 -10.50
CA VAL A 43 1.66 -0.57 -11.08
C VAL A 43 1.51 -1.82 -11.94
N ALA A 44 0.72 -2.80 -11.50
CA ALA A 44 0.49 -4.03 -12.26
C ALA A 44 -0.27 -3.76 -13.57
N ILE A 45 -1.27 -2.86 -13.57
CA ILE A 45 -1.93 -2.38 -14.79
C ILE A 45 -0.91 -1.73 -15.73
N LEU A 46 -0.13 -0.77 -15.22
CA LEU A 46 0.85 -0.03 -16.04
C LEU A 46 1.92 -0.96 -16.63
N LYS A 47 2.27 -2.03 -15.92
CA LYS A 47 3.21 -3.04 -16.40
C LYS A 47 2.58 -4.10 -17.31
N GLY A 48 1.26 -4.10 -17.49
CA GLY A 48 0.55 -5.09 -18.30
C GLY A 48 0.66 -6.52 -17.78
N THR A 49 0.85 -6.68 -16.46
CA THR A 49 0.94 -8.01 -15.84
C THR A 49 -0.43 -8.53 -15.44
N ASP A 50 -0.62 -9.86 -15.45
CA ASP A 50 -1.84 -10.47 -14.93
C ASP A 50 -1.95 -10.27 -13.42
N ILE A 51 -2.95 -9.51 -13.00
CA ILE A 51 -3.18 -9.09 -11.62
C ILE A 51 -3.92 -10.17 -10.85
N ASP A 52 -4.86 -10.84 -11.51
CA ASP A 52 -5.71 -11.87 -10.90
C ASP A 52 -4.97 -13.21 -10.79
N GLN A 53 -4.02 -13.46 -11.69
CA GLN A 53 -3.20 -14.68 -11.72
C GLN A 53 -1.70 -14.35 -11.81
N PRO A 54 -1.09 -13.85 -10.72
CA PRO A 54 0.32 -13.53 -10.71
C PRO A 54 1.17 -14.79 -10.95
N ARG A 55 2.24 -14.63 -11.72
CA ARG A 55 3.14 -15.74 -12.09
C ARG A 55 3.68 -16.45 -10.84
N ASN A 56 3.74 -17.78 -10.90
CA ASN A 56 4.29 -18.66 -9.87
C ASN A 56 3.50 -18.68 -8.54
N LEU A 57 2.29 -18.12 -8.51
CA LEU A 57 1.44 -18.13 -7.33
C LEU A 57 0.16 -18.92 -7.60
N ALA A 58 -0.32 -19.57 -6.55
CA ALA A 58 -1.63 -20.17 -6.48
C ALA A 58 -2.43 -19.46 -5.38
N LYS A 59 -3.76 -19.48 -5.48
CA LYS A 59 -4.64 -18.90 -4.44
C LYS A 59 -4.43 -19.55 -3.07
N SER A 60 -4.06 -20.83 -3.05
CA SER A 60 -3.70 -21.60 -1.87
C SER A 60 -2.81 -22.77 -2.31
N VAL A 61 -1.80 -23.13 -1.51
CA VAL A 61 -0.97 -24.32 -1.75
C VAL A 61 -1.53 -25.45 -0.89
N THR A 62 -2.00 -26.51 -1.54
CA THR A 62 -2.72 -27.62 -0.88
C THR A 62 -2.07 -28.99 -1.08
N VAL A 63 -0.86 -29.03 -1.64
CA VAL A 63 -0.07 -30.26 -1.83
C VAL A 63 1.19 -30.17 -0.98
N GLU A 64 1.47 -31.24 -0.24
CA GLU A 64 2.67 -31.43 0.60
C GLU A 64 3.89 -31.86 -0.24
#